data_AF-A0A1W6BUM8-F1
#
_entry.id   AF-A0A1W6BUM8-F1
#
_cell.length_a   1.000
_cell.length_b   1.000
_cell.length_c   1.000
_cell.angle_alpha   90.00
_cell.angle_beta   90.00
_cell.angle_gamma   90.00
#
_symmetry.space_group_name_H-M   'P 1'
#
loop_
_entity.id
_entity.type
_entity.pdbx_description
1 polymer ?
#
loop_
_entity_poly.entity_id
_entity_poly.type
_entity_poly.pdbx_seq_one_letter_code
_entity_poly.pdbx_strand_id
1 'polypeptide(L)'
;MKKAFTILELVFVIIILGILAAIALPQFGSSKDEAEISKSLNNLRTLVNDINIYALKNDALNSIKIMSNVSGVANVNPNNANIQAGFKVGDDEECVKLVFIHKADFVMMGISSNDNVKNALETIANGGDKELLDRIDFTSTSHNKSCVALSKKENFKALASKIYVLLGALP
;
A
#
# COMPACT_ATOMS: atom_id res chain seq x y z
N MET A 1 -23.11 56.84 12.77
CA MET A 1 -23.93 55.84 13.49
C MET A 1 -23.38 54.45 13.17
N LYS A 2 -22.88 53.70 14.15
CA LYS A 2 -22.39 52.33 13.92
C LYS A 2 -23.61 51.40 13.87
N LYS A 3 -23.83 50.72 12.74
CA LYS A 3 -24.84 49.65 12.64
C LYS A 3 -24.35 48.47 13.48
N ALA A 4 -25.04 48.16 14.56
CA ALA A 4 -24.83 46.93 15.30
C ALA A 4 -25.52 45.79 14.53
N PHE A 5 -24.83 44.66 14.38
CA PHE A 5 -25.41 43.44 13.83
C PHE A 5 -26.56 42.98 14.73
N THR A 6 -27.68 42.56 14.14
CA THR A 6 -28.79 42.02 14.94
C THR A 6 -28.44 40.63 15.44
N ILE A 7 -28.91 40.28 16.64
CA ILE A 7 -28.75 38.91 17.17
C ILE A 7 -29.38 37.90 16.21
N LEU A 8 -30.47 38.28 15.54
CA LEU A 8 -31.17 37.43 14.58
C LEU A 8 -30.31 37.08 13.36
N GLU A 9 -29.57 38.05 12.80
CA GLU A 9 -28.64 37.76 11.70
C GLU A 9 -27.54 36.78 12.11
N LEU A 10 -27.00 36.92 13.33
CA LEU A 10 -25.98 36.00 13.83
C LEU A 10 -26.53 34.57 14.00
N VAL A 11 -27.74 34.43 14.53
CA VAL A 11 -28.39 33.13 14.73
C VAL A 11 -28.65 32.43 13.39
N PHE A 12 -29.14 33.16 12.39
CA PHE A 12 -29.41 32.59 11.07
C PHE A 12 -28.14 32.07 10.37
N VAL A 13 -27.03 32.80 10.51
CA VAL A 13 -25.72 32.36 9.97
C VAL A 13 -25.27 31.05 10.60
N ILE A 14 -25.36 30.91 11.93
CA ILE A 14 -24.94 29.67 12.62
C ILE A 14 -25.83 28.50 12.22
N ILE A 15 -27.14 28.71 12.05
CA ILE A 15 -28.07 27.66 11.59
C ILE A 15 -27.69 27.18 10.20
N ILE A 16 -27.46 28.09 9.25
CA ILE A 16 -27.06 27.72 7.89
C ILE A 16 -25.71 26.96 7.90
N LEU A 17 -24.72 27.47 8.64
CA LEU A 17 -23.42 26.81 8.77
C LEU A 17 -23.55 25.41 9.41
N GLY A 18 -24.46 25.23 10.37
CA GLY A 18 -24.74 23.94 10.99
C GLY A 18 -25.31 22.91 9.99
N ILE A 19 -26.26 23.32 9.15
CA ILE A 19 -26.85 22.44 8.13
C ILE A 19 -25.80 22.06 7.08
N LEU A 20 -25.03 23.03 6.58
CA LEU A 20 -23.97 22.77 5.60
C LEU A 20 -22.88 21.86 6.17
N ALA A 21 -22.47 22.07 7.43
CA ALA A 21 -21.48 21.24 8.10
C ALA A 21 -21.96 19.79 8.26
N ALA A 22 -23.24 19.58 8.61
CA ALA A 22 -23.80 18.24 8.79
C ALA A 22 -23.72 17.39 7.51
N ILE A 23 -23.91 17.99 6.33
CA ILE A 23 -23.80 17.30 5.04
C ILE A 23 -22.35 17.15 4.60
N ALA A 24 -21.51 18.17 4.82
CA ALA A 24 -20.14 18.19 4.34
C ALA A 24 -19.20 17.27 5.15
N LEU A 25 -19.34 17.22 6.48
CA LEU A 25 -18.41 16.50 7.36
C LEU A 25 -18.27 15.00 7.04
N PRO A 26 -19.35 14.23 6.79
CA PRO A 26 -19.23 12.81 6.42
C PRO A 26 -18.49 12.61 5.10
N GLN A 27 -18.75 13.47 4.11
CA GLN A 27 -18.12 13.39 2.79
C GLN A 27 -16.62 13.76 2.84
N PHE A 28 -16.24 14.69 3.71
CA PHE A 28 -14.82 15.05 3.90
C PHE A 28 -13.99 13.89 4.46
N GLY A 29 -14.56 13.06 5.33
CA GLY A 29 -13.89 11.88 5.87
C GLY A 29 -13.61 10.83 4.78
N SER A 30 -14.64 10.41 4.04
CA SER A 30 -14.49 9.40 2.99
C SER A 30 -13.56 9.85 1.87
N SER A 31 -13.61 11.13 1.48
CA SER A 31 -12.72 11.68 0.45
C SER A 31 -11.25 11.65 0.87
N LYS A 32 -10.94 11.88 2.16
CA LYS A 32 -9.58 11.75 2.67
C LYS A 32 -9.08 10.32 2.62
N ASP A 33 -9.90 9.36 3.06
CA ASP A 33 -9.55 7.94 3.03
C ASP A 33 -9.29 7.48 1.59
N GLU A 34 -10.13 7.87 0.64
CA GLU A 34 -9.95 7.55 -0.78
C GLU A 34 -8.67 8.17 -1.38
N ALA A 35 -8.36 9.42 -1.02
CA ALA A 35 -7.14 10.08 -1.45
C ALA A 35 -5.90 9.37 -0.91
N GLU A 36 -5.95 8.91 0.34
CA GLU A 36 -4.88 8.16 0.97
C GLU A 36 -4.67 6.78 0.33
N ILE A 37 -5.75 6.05 0.05
CA ILE A 37 -5.70 4.76 -0.67
C ILE A 37 -5.05 4.97 -2.05
N SER A 38 -5.48 6.00 -2.78
CA SER A 38 -4.94 6.33 -4.12
C SER A 38 -3.45 6.68 -4.07
N LYS A 39 -3.05 7.52 -3.10
CA LYS A 39 -1.65 7.86 -2.83
C LYS A 39 -0.82 6.61 -2.53
N SER A 40 -1.32 5.76 -1.63
CA SER A 40 -0.62 4.55 -1.19
C SER A 40 -0.41 3.57 -2.35
N LEU A 41 -1.43 3.37 -3.17
CA LEU A 41 -1.35 2.53 -4.37
C LEU A 41 -0.34 3.07 -5.39
N ASN A 42 -0.31 4.37 -5.63
CA ASN A 42 0.65 4.98 -6.54
C ASN A 42 2.08 4.88 -6.00
N ASN A 43 2.27 5.17 -4.72
CA ASN A 43 3.55 4.99 -4.02
C ASN A 43 4.04 3.55 -4.10
N LEU A 44 3.17 2.57 -3.89
CA LEU A 44 3.52 1.15 -3.99
C LEU A 44 3.96 0.76 -5.40
N ARG A 45 3.27 1.26 -6.45
CA ARG A 45 3.68 1.05 -7.84
C ARG A 45 5.05 1.64 -8.14
N THR A 46 5.26 2.89 -7.71
CA THR A 46 6.56 3.57 -7.86
C THR A 46 7.65 2.80 -7.15
N LEU A 47 7.41 2.37 -5.90
CA LEU A 47 8.35 1.58 -5.11
C LEU A 47 8.75 0.29 -5.82
N VAL A 48 7.77 -0.50 -6.28
CA VAL A 48 8.02 -1.75 -7.00
C VAL A 48 8.87 -1.51 -8.25
N ASN A 49 8.54 -0.45 -9.00
CA ASN A 49 9.27 -0.07 -10.20
C ASN A 49 10.71 0.39 -9.89
N ASP A 50 10.89 1.21 -8.87
CA ASP A 50 12.20 1.71 -8.43
C ASP A 50 13.12 0.55 -8.02
N ILE A 51 12.59 -0.41 -7.23
CA ILE A 51 13.34 -1.60 -6.81
C ILE A 51 13.74 -2.43 -8.03
N ASN A 52 12.81 -2.65 -8.96
CA ASN A 52 13.09 -3.41 -10.18
C ASN A 52 14.18 -2.74 -11.03
N ILE A 53 14.06 -1.42 -11.26
CA ILE A 53 15.08 -0.65 -12.00
C ILE A 53 16.42 -0.68 -11.28
N TYR A 54 16.45 -0.58 -9.95
CA TYR A 54 17.69 -0.64 -9.18
C TYR A 54 18.37 -2.01 -9.32
N ALA A 55 17.60 -3.09 -9.20
CA ALA A 55 18.09 -4.46 -9.33
C ALA A 55 18.69 -4.69 -10.73
N LEU A 56 17.97 -4.26 -11.78
CA LEU A 56 18.44 -4.36 -13.17
C LEU A 56 19.71 -3.56 -13.44
N LYS A 57 19.91 -2.43 -12.74
CA LYS A 57 21.08 -1.56 -12.94
C LYS A 57 22.32 -2.01 -12.18
N ASN A 58 22.15 -2.51 -10.96
CA ASN A 58 23.26 -2.81 -10.05
C ASN A 58 23.54 -4.29 -9.89
N ASP A 59 22.68 -5.16 -10.46
CA ASP A 59 22.73 -6.62 -10.30
C ASP A 59 22.77 -7.07 -8.82
N ALA A 60 22.21 -6.22 -7.95
CA ALA A 60 22.22 -6.40 -6.51
C ALA A 60 21.07 -5.59 -5.90
N LEU A 61 20.68 -5.94 -4.67
CA LEU A 61 19.73 -5.17 -3.89
C LEU A 61 20.45 -4.42 -2.77
N ASN A 62 19.78 -3.40 -2.23
CA ASN A 62 20.28 -2.63 -1.11
C ASN A 62 19.12 -2.26 -0.18
N SER A 63 19.39 -1.47 0.86
CA SER A 63 18.33 -0.93 1.71
C SER A 63 17.27 -0.19 0.88
N ILE A 64 15.99 -0.35 1.23
CA ILE A 64 14.90 0.23 0.45
C ILE A 64 15.03 1.76 0.31
N LYS A 65 15.57 2.45 1.33
CA LYS A 65 15.81 3.90 1.28
C LYS A 65 16.82 4.33 0.20
N ILE A 66 17.75 3.44 -0.18
CA ILE A 66 18.70 3.71 -1.27
C ILE A 66 18.06 3.42 -2.63
N MET A 67 17.19 2.42 -2.69
CA MET A 67 16.55 2.02 -3.94
C MET A 67 15.37 2.92 -4.32
N SER A 68 14.62 3.45 -3.34
CA SER A 68 13.44 4.29 -3.57
C SER A 68 13.30 5.38 -2.51
N ASN A 69 12.73 6.52 -2.94
CA ASN A 69 12.41 7.65 -2.07
C ASN A 69 10.93 7.67 -1.63
N VAL A 70 10.22 6.56 -1.83
CA VAL A 70 8.82 6.43 -1.40
C VAL A 70 8.73 6.44 0.13
N SER A 71 7.88 7.32 0.65
CA SER A 71 7.60 7.44 2.09
C SER A 71 6.70 6.31 2.60
N GLY A 72 6.85 5.94 3.86
CA GLY A 72 5.95 5.00 4.52
C GLY A 72 6.29 3.54 4.25
N VAL A 73 7.57 3.23 3.98
CA VAL A 73 8.04 1.85 3.86
C VAL A 73 9.14 1.58 4.87
N ALA A 74 9.12 0.38 5.46
CA ALA A 74 10.14 -0.07 6.39
C ALA A 74 11.49 -0.17 5.66
N ASN A 75 12.53 0.45 6.23
CA ASN A 75 13.85 0.41 5.64
C ASN A 75 14.55 -0.91 5.96
N VAL A 76 14.39 -1.89 5.08
CA VAL A 76 15.02 -3.22 5.18
C VAL A 76 16.05 -3.41 4.08
N ASN A 77 17.00 -4.33 4.27
CA ASN A 77 17.99 -4.72 3.26
C ASN A 77 17.74 -6.18 2.81
N PRO A 78 17.18 -6.41 1.62
CA PRO A 78 16.86 -7.74 1.11
C PRO A 78 18.01 -8.46 0.40
N ASN A 79 19.25 -7.95 0.46
CA ASN A 79 20.34 -8.46 -0.39
C ASN A 79 20.72 -9.93 -0.10
N ASN A 80 20.62 -10.41 1.14
CA ASN A 80 21.20 -11.72 1.52
C ASN A 80 20.22 -12.64 2.28
N ALA A 81 18.95 -12.28 2.42
CA ALA A 81 18.01 -13.04 3.23
C ALA A 81 16.56 -12.82 2.79
N ASN A 82 15.71 -13.80 3.11
CA ASN A 82 14.26 -13.63 3.02
C ASN A 82 13.83 -12.58 4.03
N ILE A 83 13.25 -11.47 3.57
CA ILE A 83 12.86 -10.36 4.43
C ILE A 83 11.53 -9.77 3.98
N GLN A 84 10.81 -9.18 4.94
CA GLN A 84 9.56 -8.50 4.71
C GLN A 84 9.72 -7.02 4.99
N ALA A 85 9.24 -6.17 4.09
CA ALA A 85 9.16 -4.73 4.30
C ALA A 85 7.71 -4.31 4.49
N GLY A 86 7.37 -3.78 5.67
CA GLY A 86 6.07 -3.17 5.91
C GLY A 86 5.88 -1.92 5.05
N PHE A 87 4.70 -1.76 4.48
CA PHE A 87 4.27 -0.61 3.71
C PHE A 87 3.01 -0.04 4.36
N LYS A 88 3.10 1.24 4.72
CA LYS A 88 2.09 1.98 5.45
C LYS A 88 0.94 2.40 4.54
N VAL A 89 -0.28 2.17 5.02
CA VAL A 89 -1.53 2.63 4.39
C VAL A 89 -2.44 3.16 5.48
N GLY A 90 -2.80 4.44 5.45
CA GLY A 90 -3.47 5.01 6.61
C GLY A 90 -2.51 5.12 7.79
N ASP A 91 -3.07 4.84 8.95
CA ASP A 91 -2.33 4.73 10.21
C ASP A 91 -1.71 3.35 10.45
N ASP A 92 -1.89 2.40 9.53
CA ASP A 92 -1.35 1.05 9.66
C ASP A 92 -0.02 0.90 8.92
N GLU A 93 1.07 0.73 9.68
CA GLU A 93 2.43 0.61 9.18
C GLU A 93 2.75 -0.75 8.53
N GLU A 94 1.96 -1.79 8.82
CA GLU A 94 2.16 -3.15 8.33
C GLU A 94 1.01 -3.64 7.44
N CYS A 95 0.18 -2.72 6.94
CA CYS A 95 -0.98 -3.04 6.11
C CYS A 95 -0.64 -3.95 4.92
N VAL A 96 0.44 -3.62 4.21
CA VAL A 96 0.96 -4.38 3.07
C VAL A 96 2.42 -4.72 3.35
N LYS A 97 2.85 -5.93 3.03
CA LYS A 97 4.21 -6.42 3.23
C LYS A 97 4.82 -6.79 1.88
N LEU A 98 5.92 -6.16 1.51
CA LEU A 98 6.73 -6.63 0.39
C LEU A 98 7.58 -7.80 0.87
N VAL A 99 7.38 -8.97 0.29
CA VAL A 99 8.08 -10.20 0.65
C VAL A 99 9.20 -10.41 -0.37
N PHE A 100 10.44 -10.35 0.10
CA PHE A 100 11.62 -10.67 -0.69
C PHE A 100 12.06 -12.08 -0.34
N ILE A 101 12.22 -12.92 -1.36
CA ILE A 101 12.72 -14.29 -1.20
C ILE A 101 14.00 -14.43 -2.01
N HIS A 102 15.09 -14.71 -1.30
CA HIS A 102 16.41 -14.91 -1.83
C HIS A 102 16.69 -16.41 -1.94
N LYS A 103 16.90 -16.90 -3.17
CA LYS A 103 17.35 -18.26 -3.47
C LYS A 103 18.74 -18.20 -4.08
N ALA A 104 19.35 -19.36 -4.33
CA ALA A 104 20.68 -19.43 -4.93
C ALA A 104 20.70 -18.84 -6.35
N ASP A 105 19.64 -19.08 -7.12
CA ASP A 105 19.60 -18.78 -8.56
C ASP A 105 18.79 -17.52 -8.91
N PHE A 106 17.96 -17.04 -7.98
CA PHE A 106 17.12 -15.86 -8.21
C PHE A 106 16.75 -15.15 -6.91
N VAL A 107 16.38 -13.88 -7.06
CA VAL A 107 15.71 -13.10 -6.01
C VAL A 107 14.37 -12.65 -6.54
N MET A 108 13.30 -12.95 -5.81
CA MET A 108 11.96 -12.52 -6.16
C MET A 108 11.33 -11.64 -5.09
N MET A 109 10.44 -10.76 -5.53
CA MET A 109 9.61 -9.92 -4.69
C MET A 109 8.14 -10.16 -5.00
N GLY A 110 7.35 -10.30 -3.95
CA GLY A 110 5.89 -10.34 -4.02
C GLY A 110 5.27 -9.35 -3.04
N ILE A 111 3.97 -9.09 -3.22
CA ILE A 111 3.21 -8.19 -2.34
C ILE A 111 2.22 -9.05 -1.57
N SER A 112 2.32 -9.00 -0.25
CA SER A 112 1.42 -9.70 0.66
C SER A 112 0.57 -8.71 1.43
N SER A 113 -0.72 -9.01 1.58
CA SER A 113 -1.63 -8.24 2.42
C SER A 113 -2.18 -9.07 3.60
N ASN A 114 -1.85 -10.37 3.66
CA ASN A 114 -2.24 -11.30 4.70
C ASN A 114 -1.28 -12.51 4.72
N ASP A 115 -1.34 -13.31 5.77
CA ASP A 115 -0.41 -14.44 5.91
C ASP A 115 -0.62 -15.53 4.85
N ASN A 116 -1.83 -15.67 4.30
CA ASN A 116 -2.12 -16.66 3.25
C ASN A 116 -1.36 -16.32 1.96
N VAL A 117 -1.36 -15.05 1.54
CA VAL A 117 -0.60 -14.59 0.37
C VAL A 117 0.89 -14.76 0.59
N LYS A 118 1.38 -14.48 1.81
CA LYS A 118 2.78 -14.73 2.16
C LYS A 118 3.16 -16.20 1.98
N ASN A 119 2.36 -17.12 2.52
CA ASN A 119 2.63 -18.56 2.41
C ASN A 119 2.55 -19.05 0.96
N ALA A 120 1.65 -18.48 0.15
CA ALA A 120 1.58 -18.76 -1.29
C ALA A 120 2.85 -18.29 -2.02
N LEU A 121 3.36 -17.09 -1.72
CA LEU A 121 4.62 -16.59 -2.27
C LEU A 121 5.81 -17.49 -1.89
N GLU A 122 5.87 -17.96 -0.64
CA GLU A 122 6.89 -18.92 -0.21
C GLU A 122 6.80 -20.26 -0.96
N THR A 123 5.58 -20.73 -1.24
CA THR A 123 5.36 -21.96 -2.02
C THR A 123 5.83 -21.80 -3.47
N ILE A 124 5.54 -20.65 -4.10
CA ILE A 124 5.95 -20.38 -5.48
C ILE A 124 7.47 -20.24 -5.59
N ALA A 125 8.14 -19.65 -4.60
CA ALA A 125 9.61 -19.63 -4.54
C ALA A 125 10.25 -21.03 -4.47
N ASN A 126 9.48 -22.05 -4.06
CA ASN A 126 9.95 -23.43 -3.99
C ASN A 126 9.54 -24.26 -5.22
N GLY A 127 9.09 -23.62 -6.31
CA GLY A 127 8.68 -24.31 -7.56
C GLY A 127 7.19 -24.66 -7.62
N GLY A 128 6.35 -24.08 -6.75
CA GLY A 128 4.90 -24.24 -6.81
C GLY A 128 4.22 -23.45 -7.94
N ASP A 129 2.99 -23.82 -8.27
CA ASP A 129 2.21 -23.21 -9.35
C ASP A 129 1.93 -21.72 -9.09
N LYS A 130 2.30 -20.88 -10.07
CA LYS A 130 2.05 -19.41 -10.05
C LYS A 130 0.56 -19.07 -10.06
N GLU A 131 -0.29 -19.96 -10.57
CA GLU A 131 -1.75 -19.79 -10.64
C GLU A 131 -2.43 -19.75 -9.26
N LEU A 132 -1.72 -20.11 -8.17
CA LEU A 132 -2.23 -20.01 -6.81
C LEU A 132 -2.55 -18.55 -6.42
N LEU A 133 -1.83 -17.58 -6.98
CA LEU A 133 -2.07 -16.15 -6.71
C LEU A 133 -3.33 -15.61 -7.39
N ASP A 134 -3.84 -16.26 -8.43
CA ASP A 134 -5.07 -15.81 -9.11
C ASP A 134 -6.33 -16.26 -8.36
N ARG A 135 -6.20 -17.23 -7.45
CA ARG A 135 -7.32 -17.82 -6.68
C ARG A 135 -7.34 -17.38 -5.21
N ILE A 136 -6.35 -16.61 -4.77
CA ILE A 136 -6.20 -16.23 -3.36
C ILE A 136 -6.90 -14.89 -3.07
N ASP A 137 -7.48 -14.79 -1.87
CA ASP A 137 -8.02 -13.52 -1.40
C ASP A 137 -6.89 -12.64 -0.85
N PHE A 138 -6.69 -11.49 -1.48
CA PHE A 138 -5.73 -10.47 -1.05
C PHE A 138 -6.30 -9.55 0.04
N THR A 139 -7.56 -9.71 0.46
CA THR A 139 -8.17 -8.85 1.47
C THR A 139 -7.36 -8.87 2.76
N SER A 140 -6.99 -7.68 3.24
CA SER A 140 -6.23 -7.51 4.49
C SER A 140 -7.09 -7.88 5.70
N THR A 141 -6.46 -8.50 6.70
CA THR A 141 -7.05 -8.75 8.03
C THR A 141 -6.83 -7.59 9.01
N SER A 142 -6.29 -6.46 8.53
CA SER A 142 -6.06 -5.27 9.35
C SER A 142 -7.36 -4.66 9.90
N HIS A 143 -7.25 -4.02 11.06
CA HIS A 143 -8.33 -3.22 11.66
C HIS A 143 -8.51 -1.87 10.96
N ASN A 144 -7.55 -1.45 10.12
CA ASN A 144 -7.60 -0.17 9.42
C ASN A 144 -8.51 -0.27 8.18
N LYS A 145 -9.56 0.57 8.14
CA LYS A 145 -10.53 0.59 7.03
C LYS A 145 -9.89 0.89 5.68
N SER A 146 -8.92 1.81 5.63
CA SER A 146 -8.21 2.18 4.42
C SER A 146 -7.36 1.03 3.89
N CYS A 147 -6.77 0.23 4.78
CA CYS A 147 -6.02 -0.97 4.43
C CYS A 147 -6.92 -2.07 3.81
N VAL A 148 -8.04 -2.36 4.46
CA VAL A 148 -9.04 -3.32 3.96
C VAL A 148 -9.65 -2.83 2.65
N ALA A 149 -9.89 -1.53 2.51
CA ALA A 149 -10.42 -0.95 1.28
C ALA A 149 -9.39 -1.02 0.12
N LEU A 150 -8.11 -0.73 0.38
CA LEU A 150 -7.03 -0.84 -0.61
C LEU A 150 -6.92 -2.27 -1.15
N SER A 151 -6.84 -3.25 -0.25
CA SER A 151 -6.65 -4.67 -0.61
C SER A 151 -7.79 -5.25 -1.46
N LYS A 152 -9.00 -4.68 -1.35
CA LYS A 152 -10.16 -5.06 -2.17
C LYS A 152 -10.16 -4.47 -3.58
N LYS A 153 -9.42 -3.37 -3.83
CA LYS A 153 -9.42 -2.71 -5.16
C LYS A 153 -8.78 -3.64 -6.20
N GLU A 154 -9.42 -3.74 -7.37
CA GLU A 154 -8.92 -4.53 -8.51
C GLU A 154 -7.50 -4.12 -8.92
N ASN A 155 -7.24 -2.82 -8.89
CA ASN A 155 -5.94 -2.23 -9.17
C ASN A 155 -4.81 -2.70 -8.23
N PHE A 156 -5.14 -2.98 -6.96
CA PHE A 156 -4.19 -3.53 -6.00
C PHE A 156 -4.01 -5.02 -6.26
N LYS A 157 -5.10 -5.76 -6.45
CA LYS A 157 -5.06 -7.21 -6.77
C LYS A 157 -4.21 -7.48 -8.01
N ALA A 158 -4.39 -6.70 -9.08
CA ALA A 158 -3.61 -6.82 -10.31
C ALA A 158 -2.11 -6.49 -10.13
N LEU A 159 -1.75 -5.73 -9.10
CA LEU A 159 -0.35 -5.46 -8.75
C LEU A 159 0.23 -6.58 -7.88
N ALA A 160 -0.56 -7.07 -6.92
CA ALA A 160 -0.15 -8.06 -5.93
C ALA A 160 -0.15 -9.50 -6.46
N SER A 161 -0.94 -9.81 -7.48
CA SER A 161 -0.91 -11.11 -8.17
C SER A 161 0.34 -11.32 -9.02
N LYS A 162 1.12 -10.25 -9.28
CA LYS A 162 2.37 -10.33 -10.03
C LYS A 162 3.54 -10.66 -9.12
N ILE A 163 4.40 -11.54 -9.61
CA ILE A 163 5.70 -11.83 -9.01
C ILE A 163 6.76 -11.08 -9.81
N TYR A 164 7.62 -10.35 -9.09
CA TYR A 164 8.71 -9.60 -9.67
C TYR A 164 10.00 -10.36 -9.43
N VAL A 165 10.58 -10.94 -10.48
CA VAL A 165 11.93 -11.51 -10.42
C VAL A 165 12.90 -10.34 -10.55
N LEU A 166 13.66 -10.07 -9.48
CA LEU A 166 14.55 -8.93 -9.38
C LEU A 166 15.96 -9.26 -9.90
N LEU A 167 16.43 -10.47 -9.61
CA LEU A 167 17.73 -10.99 -10.03
C LEU A 167 17.59 -12.44 -10.46
N GLY A 168 18.35 -12.85 -11.47
CA GLY A 168 18.32 -14.21 -12.00
C GLY A 168 17.04 -14.57 -12.76
N ALA A 169 16.75 -15.87 -12.86
CA ALA A 169 15.56 -16.40 -13.51
C ALA A 169 14.85 -17.40 -12.59
N LEU A 170 13.52 -17.28 -12.50
CA LEU A 170 12.72 -18.28 -11.79
C LEU A 170 12.79 -19.61 -12.54
N PRO A 171 13.03 -20.76 -11.87
CA PRO A 171 12.94 -22.07 -12.49
C PRO A 171 11.52 -22.40 -12.98
#